data_AF-A0A7K3Z7S5-F1
#
_entry.id   AF-A0A7K3Z7S5-F1
#
_cell.length_a   1.000
_cell.length_b   1.000
_cell.length_c   1.000
_cell.angle_alpha   90.00
_cell.angle_beta   90.00
_cell.angle_gamma   90.00
#
_symmetry.space_group_name_H-M   'P 1'
#
loop_
_entity.id
_entity.type
_entity.pdbx_description
1 polymer ?
#
loop_
_entity_poly.entity_id
_entity_poly.type
_entity_poly.pdbx_seq_one_letter_code
_entity_poly.pdbx_strand_id
1 'polypeptide(L)'
;MSATVWCEQNNIKISALRYWISRLNKEKRETTNIQWISMDDALAMNASDTTSIVIRIGKASVHVTPSFSENTLLRVLKVLHTYA
;
A
#
# COMPACT_ATOMS: atom_id res chain seq x y z
N MET A 1 25.99 -17.24 6.63
CA MET A 1 25.44 -17.97 7.80
C MET A 1 24.22 -18.76 7.36
N SER A 2 24.12 -20.04 7.74
CA SER A 2 22.91 -20.82 7.50
C SER A 2 21.85 -20.53 8.58
N ALA A 3 20.58 -20.78 8.26
CA ALA A 3 19.48 -20.65 9.22
C ALA A 3 19.67 -21.54 10.47
N THR A 4 20.32 -22.71 10.31
CA THR A 4 20.68 -23.60 11.41
C THR A 4 21.67 -22.96 12.38
N VAL A 5 22.76 -22.40 11.86
CA VAL A 5 23.82 -21.76 12.66
C VAL A 5 23.28 -20.54 13.40
N TRP A 6 22.41 -19.75 12.75
CA TRP A 6 21.75 -18.61 13.42
C TRP A 6 20.80 -19.08 14.53
N CYS A 7 20.01 -20.13 14.29
CA CYS A 7 19.11 -20.72 15.28
C CYS A 7 19.86 -21.24 16.52
N GLU A 8 20.99 -21.91 16.33
CA GLU A 8 21.84 -22.41 17.43
C GLU A 8 22.41 -21.26 18.27
N GLN A 9 22.94 -20.22 17.63
CA GLN A 9 23.48 -19.05 18.33
C GLN A 9 22.44 -18.27 19.12
N ASN A 10 21.19 -18.24 18.63
CA ASN A 10 20.10 -17.49 19.24
C ASN A 10 19.20 -18.37 20.12
N ASN A 11 19.55 -19.65 20.32
CA ASN A 11 18.77 -20.62 21.08
C ASN A 11 17.30 -20.74 20.62
N ILE A 12 17.07 -20.66 19.30
CA ILE A 12 15.74 -20.75 18.68
C ILE A 12 15.64 -22.07 17.91
N LYS A 13 14.53 -22.80 18.10
CA LYS A 13 14.25 -24.01 17.31
C LYS A 13 14.01 -23.65 15.84
N ILE A 14 14.65 -24.39 14.92
CA ILE A 14 14.49 -24.15 13.48
C ILE A 14 13.04 -24.31 12.98
N SER A 15 12.26 -25.17 13.64
CA SER A 15 10.83 -25.33 13.37
C SER A 15 10.04 -24.07 13.71
N ALA A 16 10.38 -23.36 14.79
CA ALA A 16 9.76 -22.10 15.17
C ALA A 16 10.11 -21.01 14.15
N LEU A 17 11.37 -20.92 13.73
CA LEU A 17 11.80 -19.97 12.69
C LEU A 17 11.00 -20.19 11.39
N ARG A 18 10.91 -21.45 10.92
CA ARG A 18 10.14 -21.79 9.71
C ARG A 18 8.66 -21.45 9.84
N TYR A 19 8.07 -21.71 11.01
CA TYR A 19 6.69 -21.37 11.31
C TYR A 19 6.46 -19.85 11.19
N TRP A 20 7.30 -19.04 11.82
CA TRP A 20 7.20 -17.58 11.79
C TRP A 20 7.38 -17.01 10.38
N ILE A 21 8.35 -17.52 9.61
CA ILE A 21 8.54 -17.12 8.20
C ILE A 21 7.29 -17.43 7.39
N SER A 22 6.73 -18.64 7.54
CA SER A 22 5.53 -19.03 6.80
C SER A 22 4.33 -18.16 7.18
N ARG A 23 4.17 -17.84 8.46
CA ARG A 23 3.09 -16.98 8.95
C ARG A 23 3.20 -15.56 8.41
N LEU A 24 4.37 -14.94 8.50
CA LEU A 24 4.60 -13.58 7.98
C LEU A 24 4.40 -13.51 6.46
N ASN A 25 4.84 -14.54 5.73
CA ASN A 25 4.60 -14.61 4.28
C ASN A 25 3.11 -14.78 3.94
N LYS A 26 2.34 -15.47 4.78
CA LYS A 26 0.89 -15.60 4.62
C LYS A 26 0.20 -14.26 4.89
N GLU A 27 0.54 -13.58 5.98
CA GLU A 27 0.02 -12.24 6.31
C GLU A 27 0.34 -11.21 5.20
N LYS A 28 1.54 -11.27 4.59
CA LYS A 28 1.91 -10.44 3.44
C LYS A 28 1.06 -10.71 2.20
N ARG A 29 0.67 -11.98 1.96
CA ARG A 29 -0.19 -12.37 0.82
C ARG A 29 -1.64 -11.94 1.06
N GLU A 30 -2.13 -12.05 2.28
CA GLU A 30 -3.48 -11.62 2.65
C GLU A 30 -3.62 -10.10 2.57
N THR A 31 -2.62 -9.34 3.02
CA THR A 31 -2.61 -7.86 2.89
C THR A 31 -2.52 -7.37 1.44
N THR A 32 -1.92 -8.13 0.52
CA THR A 32 -2.00 -7.79 -0.93
C THR A 32 -3.36 -8.04 -1.56
N ASN A 33 -4.24 -8.82 -0.93
CA ASN A 33 -5.57 -9.15 -1.46
C ASN A 33 -6.71 -8.40 -0.74
N ILE A 34 -6.45 -7.83 0.43
CA ILE A 34 -7.42 -6.95 1.12
C ILE A 34 -7.23 -5.54 0.56
N GLN A 35 -7.91 -5.24 -0.54
CA GLN A 35 -8.15 -3.87 -0.96
C GLN A 35 -9.16 -3.27 0.00
N TRP A 36 -8.68 -2.50 0.97
CA TRP A 36 -9.52 -1.59 1.75
C TRP A 36 -10.12 -0.57 0.76
N ILE A 37 -11.38 -0.77 0.37
CA ILE A 37 -12.16 0.25 -0.30
C ILE A 37 -12.53 1.28 0.77
N SER A 38 -12.04 2.51 0.63
CA SER A 38 -12.52 3.62 1.45
C SER A 38 -13.99 3.81 1.15
N MET A 39 -14.84 3.82 2.18
CA MET A 39 -16.30 3.98 2.01
C MET A 39 -16.71 5.34 1.43
N ASP A 40 -15.76 6.27 1.26
CA ASP A 40 -15.98 7.53 0.56
C ASP A 40 -16.40 7.33 -0.90
N ASP A 41 -15.93 6.27 -1.57
CA ASP A 41 -16.29 5.96 -2.96
C ASP A 41 -17.74 5.46 -3.10
N ALA A 42 -18.32 4.87 -2.04
CA ALA A 42 -19.72 4.40 -2.07
C ALA A 42 -20.73 5.55 -1.94
N LEU A 43 -20.32 6.69 -1.36
CA LEU A 43 -21.13 7.90 -1.26
C LEU A 43 -21.08 8.76 -2.54
N ALA A 44 -20.10 8.54 -3.42
CA ALA A 44 -19.93 9.29 -4.67
C ALA A 44 -20.93 8.89 -5.77
N MET A 45 -21.65 7.77 -5.63
CA MET A 45 -22.62 7.32 -6.66
C MET A 45 -23.86 8.22 -6.79
N ASN A 46 -24.01 9.23 -5.93
CA ASN A 46 -25.15 10.17 -5.96
C ASN A 46 -24.77 11.62 -6.30
N ALA A 47 -23.52 11.91 -6.67
CA ALA A 47 -23.10 13.26 -7.05
C ALA A 47 -22.81 13.32 -8.56
N SER A 48 -23.86 13.66 -9.31
CA SER A 48 -23.84 14.29 -10.64
C SER A 48 -22.46 14.54 -11.25
N ASP A 49 -22.17 13.87 -12.38
CA ASP A 49 -21.31 14.32 -13.48
C ASP A 49 -20.20 15.31 -13.13
N THR A 50 -19.32 14.90 -12.22
CA THR A 50 -18.05 15.60 -12.00
C THR A 50 -16.95 14.62 -12.37
N THR A 51 -16.35 14.83 -13.54
CA THR A 51 -15.26 14.03 -14.10
C THR A 51 -14.02 14.12 -13.19
N SER A 52 -14.04 13.37 -12.09
CA SER A 52 -12.92 13.28 -11.17
C SER A 52 -11.89 12.29 -11.70
N ILE A 53 -10.62 12.65 -11.61
CA ILE A 53 -9.50 11.81 -12.07
C ILE A 53 -8.80 11.23 -10.86
N VAL A 54 -8.62 9.92 -10.83
CA VAL A 54 -7.83 9.23 -9.80
C VAL A 54 -6.50 8.80 -10.39
N ILE A 55 -5.41 9.32 -9.84
CA ILE A 55 -4.03 8.96 -10.25
C ILE A 55 -3.43 8.07 -9.16
N ARG A 56 -2.94 6.89 -9.54
CA ARG A 56 -2.28 5.93 -8.62
C ARG A 56 -0.80 5.79 -8.97
N ILE A 57 0.07 6.05 -8.00
CA ILE A 57 1.54 5.91 -8.13
C ILE A 57 2.06 5.11 -6.94
N GLY A 58 2.44 3.85 -7.17
CA GLY A 58 2.91 2.96 -6.10
C GLY A 58 1.88 2.78 -4.98
N LYS A 59 2.21 3.25 -3.77
CA LYS A 59 1.31 3.24 -2.59
C LYS A 59 0.51 4.53 -2.40
N ALA A 60 0.70 5.54 -3.27
CA ALA A 60 0.01 6.81 -3.18
C ALA A 60 -1.17 6.87 -4.15
N SER A 61 -2.29 7.45 -3.71
CA SER A 61 -3.46 7.75 -4.52
C SER A 61 -3.80 9.23 -4.43
N VAL A 62 -3.97 9.88 -5.57
CA VAL A 62 -4.37 11.29 -5.66
C VAL A 62 -5.75 11.35 -6.32
N HIS A 63 -6.73 11.91 -5.62
CA HIS A 63 -8.06 12.16 -6.13
C HIS A 63 -8.18 13.62 -6.55
N VAL A 64 -8.51 13.85 -7.81
CA VAL A 64 -8.60 15.18 -8.42
C VAL A 64 -10.06 15.47 -8.75
N THR A 65 -10.65 16.44 -8.06
CA THR A 65 -12.00 16.94 -8.30
C THR A 65 -11.98 18.06 -9.36
N PRO A 66 -13.09 18.36 -10.08
CA PRO A 66 -13.08 19.34 -11.17
C PRO A 66 -12.67 20.77 -10.78
N SER A 67 -12.85 21.13 -9.51
CA SER A 67 -12.47 22.41 -8.91
C SER A 67 -11.00 22.47 -8.44
N PHE A 68 -10.14 21.57 -8.92
CA PHE A 68 -8.73 21.54 -8.53
C PHE A 68 -7.92 22.69 -9.15
N SER A 69 -6.87 23.11 -8.45
CA SER A 69 -5.87 24.02 -9.00
C SER A 69 -4.78 23.22 -9.71
N GLU A 70 -4.57 23.49 -11.00
CA GLU A 70 -3.51 22.88 -11.82
C GLU A 70 -2.13 23.04 -11.18
N ASN A 71 -1.84 24.24 -10.65
CA ASN A 71 -0.58 24.54 -9.97
C ASN A 71 -0.35 23.65 -8.73
N THR A 72 -1.41 23.35 -7.99
CA THR A 72 -1.34 22.49 -6.81
C THR A 72 -1.08 21.04 -7.21
N LEU A 73 -1.80 20.54 -8.23
CA LEU A 73 -1.60 19.17 -8.72
C LEU A 73 -0.17 18.97 -9.25
N LEU A 74 0.35 19.92 -10.02
CA LEU A 74 1.72 19.86 -10.54
C LEU A 74 2.77 19.87 -9.43
N ARG A 75 2.58 20.66 -8.37
CA ARG A 75 3.50 20.64 -7.21
C ARG A 75 3.49 19.29 -6.52
N VAL A 76 2.32 18.71 -6.29
CA VAL A 76 2.17 17.39 -5.66
C VAL A 76 2.84 16.31 -6.52
N LEU A 77 2.59 16.31 -7.83
CA LEU A 77 3.20 15.36 -8.75
C LEU A 77 4.73 15.48 -8.82
N LYS A 78 5.28 16.71 -8.79
CA LYS A 78 6.74 16.94 -8.74
C LYS A 78 7.37 16.37 -7.47
N VAL A 79 6.72 16.58 -6.32
CA VAL A 79 7.19 16.01 -5.06
C VAL A 79 7.12 14.49 -5.13
N LEU A 80 6.00 13.91 -5.56
CA LEU A 80 5.87 12.46 -5.68
C LEU A 80 6.88 11.84 -6.63
N HIS A 81 7.18 12.48 -7.77
CA HIS A 81 8.24 12.03 -8.68
C HIS A 81 9.64 12.06 -8.06
N THR A 82 9.89 12.97 -7.11
CA THR A 82 11.21 13.10 -6.47
C THR A 82 11.44 12.02 -5.41
N TYR A 83 10.37 11.45 -4.85
CA TYR A 83 10.42 10.49 -3.73
C TYR A 83 9.91 9.07 -4.07
N ALA A 84 9.46 8.84 -5.30
CA ALA A 84 9.05 7.52 -5.82
C ALA A 84 10.20 6.86 -6.59
#